data_AF-A0AA44S525-F1
#
_entry.id   AF-A0AA44S525-F1
#
_cell.length_a   1.000
_cell.length_b   1.000
_cell.length_c   1.000
_cell.angle_alpha   90.00
_cell.angle_beta   90.00
_cell.angle_gamma   90.00
#
_symmetry.space_group_name_H-M   'P 1'
#
loop_
_entity.id
_entity.type
_entity.pdbx_description
1 polymer ?
#
loop_
_entity_poly.entity_id
_entity_poly.type
_entity_poly.pdbx_seq_one_letter_code
_entity_poly.pdbx_strand_id
1 'polypeptide(L)'
;NRVGPRKRPYHTIIPGFVTRDGAPVMSFGVMGGMMQPQGHVQVLVRIADYGQNPQAACDGPRFRWVNGMRVSFENGFPDSTLDELRQRGHDLVAVA
;
A
#
# COMPACT_ATOMS: atom_id res chain seq x y z
N ASN A 1 -3.30 -18.83 12.25
CA ASN A 1 -4.54 -18.32 12.87
C ASN A 1 -5.60 -19.43 13.00
N ARG A 2 -5.52 -20.35 13.98
CA ARG A 2 -6.49 -21.46 14.16
C ARG A 2 -7.75 -21.02 14.95
N VAL A 3 -8.92 -21.60 14.65
CA VAL A 3 -10.22 -21.28 15.29
C VAL A 3 -10.26 -21.73 16.76
N GLY A 4 -11.00 -21.02 17.62
CA GLY A 4 -11.25 -21.40 19.01
C GLY A 4 -12.39 -20.61 19.65
N PRO A 5 -13.02 -21.13 20.73
CA PRO A 5 -14.16 -20.47 21.38
C PRO A 5 -13.77 -19.10 21.95
N ARG A 6 -14.59 -18.08 21.65
CA ARG A 6 -14.36 -16.66 22.03
C ARG A 6 -13.05 -16.06 21.49
N LYS A 7 -12.38 -16.71 20.54
CA LYS A 7 -11.16 -16.17 19.93
C LYS A 7 -11.48 -15.05 18.94
N ARG A 8 -10.79 -13.92 19.06
CA ARG A 8 -10.76 -12.87 18.02
C ARG A 8 -9.77 -13.27 16.93
N PRO A 9 -10.17 -13.30 15.65
CA PRO A 9 -9.28 -13.69 14.57
C PRO A 9 -8.23 -12.60 14.31
N TYR A 10 -7.21 -12.94 13.52
CA TYR A 10 -6.41 -11.91 12.86
C TYR A 10 -7.35 -11.02 12.03
N HIS A 11 -7.21 -9.70 12.19
CA HIS A 11 -7.96 -8.70 11.44
C HIS A 11 -7.04 -7.97 10.49
N THR A 12 -7.55 -7.72 9.29
CA THR A 12 -6.87 -6.88 8.29
C THR A 12 -7.19 -5.40 8.45
N ILE A 13 -8.25 -5.05 9.18
CA ILE A 13 -8.66 -3.66 9.41
C ILE A 13 -7.61 -2.94 10.25
N ILE A 14 -7.04 -1.89 9.68
CA ILE A 14 -5.98 -1.08 10.32
C ILE A 14 -6.23 0.41 10.04
N PRO A 15 -6.91 1.16 10.91
CA PRO A 15 -6.97 2.62 10.76
C PRO A 15 -5.61 3.26 11.10
N GLY A 16 -5.16 4.20 10.28
CA GLY A 16 -3.89 4.92 10.44
C GLY A 16 -4.09 6.34 10.98
N PHE A 17 -3.14 6.81 11.80
CA PHE A 17 -3.11 8.17 12.29
C PHE A 17 -1.67 8.67 12.38
N VAL A 18 -1.40 9.87 11.85
CA VAL A 18 -0.09 10.50 11.83
C VAL A 18 -0.05 11.62 12.86
N THR A 19 1.03 11.62 13.63
CA THR A 19 1.38 12.72 14.54
C THR A 19 2.75 13.26 14.18
N ARG A 20 3.00 14.52 14.52
CA ARG A 20 4.30 15.17 14.40
C ARG A 20 4.52 16.02 15.64
N ASP A 21 5.63 15.78 16.33
CA ASP A 21 5.98 16.51 17.57
C ASP A 21 4.85 16.50 18.61
N GLY A 22 4.16 15.36 18.73
CA GLY A 22 3.02 15.17 19.65
C GLY A 22 1.69 15.78 19.18
N ALA A 23 1.67 16.52 18.07
CA ALA A 23 0.46 17.11 17.51
C ALA A 23 -0.18 16.20 16.44
N PRO A 24 -1.53 16.16 16.35
CA PRO A 24 -2.24 15.42 15.31
C PRO A 24 -2.07 16.09 13.95
N VAL A 25 -1.75 15.30 12.92
CA VAL A 25 -1.56 15.80 11.55
C VAL A 25 -2.65 15.28 10.62
N MET A 26 -2.94 13.97 10.65
CA MET A 26 -3.82 13.34 9.67
C MET A 26 -4.32 11.96 10.16
N SER A 27 -5.61 11.69 9.98
CA SER A 27 -6.13 10.31 9.94
C SER A 27 -6.09 9.79 8.50
N PHE A 28 -5.73 8.53 8.30
CA PHE A 28 -5.69 7.93 6.97
C PHE A 28 -6.01 6.44 7.01
N GLY A 29 -6.36 5.89 5.85
CA GLY A 29 -6.56 4.47 5.67
C GLY A 29 -6.66 4.14 4.20
N VAL A 30 -6.17 2.97 3.81
CA VAL A 30 -6.33 2.44 2.45
C VAL A 30 -7.05 1.12 2.56
N MET A 31 -8.25 1.01 2.00
CA MET A 31 -9.06 -0.21 2.09
C MET A 31 -8.53 -1.32 1.18
N GLY A 32 -8.81 -2.59 1.51
CA GLY A 32 -8.50 -3.74 0.64
C GLY A 32 -7.86 -4.97 1.30
N GLY A 33 -8.23 -5.33 2.52
CA GLY A 33 -7.74 -6.56 3.16
C GLY A 33 -6.21 -6.59 3.33
N MET A 34 -5.52 -7.49 2.64
CA MET A 34 -4.05 -7.57 2.68
C MET A 34 -3.35 -6.41 1.93
N MET A 35 -4.10 -5.61 1.18
CA MET A 35 -3.60 -4.37 0.58
C MET A 35 -3.45 -3.26 1.62
N GLN A 36 -4.23 -3.26 2.70
CA GLN A 36 -4.23 -2.15 3.68
C GLN A 36 -2.82 -1.78 4.16
N PRO A 37 -1.97 -2.72 4.66
CA PRO A 37 -0.63 -2.36 5.12
C PRO A 37 0.27 -1.86 3.97
N GLN A 38 0.10 -2.38 2.76
CA GLN A 38 0.89 -1.97 1.59
C GLN A 38 0.49 -0.58 1.11
N GLY A 39 -0.81 -0.29 1.10
CA GLY A 39 -1.36 1.03 0.78
C GLY A 39 -0.99 2.08 1.82
N HIS A 40 -0.94 1.71 3.12
CA HIS A 40 -0.50 2.58 4.19
C HIS A 40 0.93 3.08 3.97
N VAL A 41 1.85 2.18 3.60
CA VAL A 41 3.23 2.57 3.27
C VAL A 41 3.26 3.48 2.05
N GLN A 42 2.53 3.14 0.98
CA GLN A 42 2.50 3.95 -0.24
C GLN A 42 1.98 5.38 -0.02
N VAL A 43 0.90 5.54 0.76
CA VAL A 43 0.35 6.87 1.10
C VAL A 43 1.31 7.66 1.98
N LEU A 44 1.90 7.03 3.01
CA LEU A 44 2.83 7.72 3.90
C LEU A 44 4.11 8.15 3.19
N VAL A 45 4.72 7.29 2.37
CA VAL A 45 5.91 7.65 1.59
C VAL A 45 5.61 8.83 0.66
N ARG A 46 4.44 8.85 0.01
CA ARG A 46 4.05 9.97 -0.86
C ARG A 46 3.91 11.30 -0.13
N ILE A 47 3.32 11.29 1.06
CA ILE A 47 3.11 12.51 1.83
C ILE A 47 4.38 12.94 2.56
N ALA A 48 5.03 12.01 3.28
CA ALA A 48 6.16 12.30 4.15
C ALA A 48 7.47 12.48 3.38
N ASP A 49 7.75 11.63 2.39
CA ASP A 49 9.04 11.65 1.67
C ASP A 49 8.95 12.50 0.39
N TYR A 50 7.85 12.38 -0.36
CA TYR A 50 7.65 13.10 -1.62
C TYR A 50 6.85 14.41 -1.48
N GLY A 51 6.40 14.76 -0.28
CA GLY A 51 5.70 16.02 -0.01
C GLY A 51 4.38 16.19 -0.78
N GLN A 52 3.77 15.10 -1.25
CA GLN A 52 2.53 15.16 -2.02
C GLN A 52 1.36 15.59 -1.11
N ASN A 53 0.42 16.35 -1.68
CA ASN A 53 -0.83 16.65 -1.00
C ASN A 53 -1.71 15.37 -0.88
N PRO A 54 -2.70 15.34 0.03
CA PRO A 54 -3.51 14.13 0.26
C PRO A 54 -4.22 13.59 -0.98
N GLN A 55 -4.72 14.46 -1.87
CA GLN A 55 -5.40 14.04 -3.10
C GLN A 55 -4.42 13.36 -4.06
N ALA A 56 -3.26 13.98 -4.30
CA ALA A 56 -2.21 13.40 -5.14
C ALA A 56 -1.68 12.06 -4.57
N ALA A 57 -1.54 11.97 -3.24
CA ALA A 57 -1.14 10.74 -2.58
C ALA A 57 -2.15 9.60 -2.80
N CYS A 58 -3.44 9.92 -2.82
CA CYS A 58 -4.53 9.00 -3.11
C CYS A 58 -4.62 8.63 -4.60
N ASP A 59 -4.41 9.57 -5.51
CA ASP A 59 -4.62 9.41 -6.96
C ASP A 59 -3.47 8.68 -7.66
N GLY A 60 -2.24 8.76 -7.14
CA GLY A 60 -1.12 8.15 -7.82
C GLY A 60 -1.25 6.61 -7.90
N PRO A 61 -0.61 5.96 -8.88
CA PRO A 61 -0.77 4.53 -9.16
C PRO A 61 -0.25 3.66 -8.02
N ARG A 62 -0.92 2.55 -7.71
CA ARG A 62 -0.53 1.65 -6.61
C ARG A 62 -0.02 0.32 -7.13
N PHE A 63 0.85 -0.28 -6.34
CA PHE A 63 1.24 -1.68 -6.50
C PHE A 63 0.84 -2.51 -5.28
N ARG A 64 0.73 -3.81 -5.49
CA ARG A 64 0.42 -4.78 -4.45
C ARG A 64 1.25 -6.04 -4.70
N TRP A 65 2.08 -6.40 -3.73
CA TRP A 65 2.62 -7.74 -3.65
C TRP A 65 1.50 -8.74 -3.40
N VAL A 66 1.47 -9.80 -4.22
CA VAL A 66 0.44 -10.86 -4.16
C VAL A 66 1.00 -12.07 -3.44
N ASN A 67 2.06 -12.67 -3.98
CA ASN A 67 2.76 -13.83 -3.44
C ASN A 67 4.09 -14.04 -4.18
N GLY A 68 5.10 -14.65 -3.53
CA GLY A 68 6.38 -14.94 -4.19
C GLY A 68 6.97 -13.70 -4.87
N MET A 69 7.28 -13.79 -6.16
CA MET A 69 7.75 -12.68 -6.99
C MET A 69 6.61 -11.89 -7.68
N ARG A 70 5.35 -12.29 -7.47
CA ARG A 70 4.19 -11.68 -8.14
C ARG A 70 3.79 -10.36 -7.49
N VAL A 71 3.76 -9.31 -8.32
CA VAL A 71 3.33 -7.96 -7.93
C VAL A 71 2.31 -7.47 -8.94
N SER A 72 1.12 -7.12 -8.46
CA SER A 72 0.12 -6.45 -9.29
C SER A 72 0.29 -4.94 -9.25
N PHE A 73 0.01 -4.24 -10.34
CA PHE A 73 0.16 -2.78 -10.41
C PHE A 73 -0.96 -2.11 -11.22
N GLU A 74 -1.31 -0.89 -10.87
CA GLU A 74 -2.23 -0.02 -11.62
C GLU A 74 -1.52 0.68 -12.78
N ASN A 75 -2.26 1.12 -13.79
CA ASN A 75 -1.74 1.98 -14.84
C ASN A 75 -1.20 3.30 -14.27
N GLY A 76 -0.09 3.80 -14.81
CA GLY A 76 0.50 5.09 -14.44
C GLY A 76 1.93 5.02 -13.90
N PHE A 77 2.47 3.82 -13.66
CA PHE A 77 3.92 3.66 -13.46
C PHE A 77 4.68 3.85 -14.78
N PRO A 78 5.88 4.46 -14.78
CA PRO A 78 6.72 4.52 -15.97
C PRO A 78 7.10 3.13 -16.48
N ASP A 79 7.03 2.92 -17.80
CA ASP A 79 7.39 1.63 -18.42
C ASP A 79 8.82 1.18 -18.08
N SER A 80 9.75 2.13 -18.01
CA SER A 80 11.14 1.87 -17.62
C SER A 80 11.26 1.27 -16.21
N THR A 81 10.43 1.72 -15.27
CA THR A 81 10.38 1.15 -13.91
C THR A 81 9.82 -0.27 -13.93
N LEU A 82 8.77 -0.51 -14.72
CA LEU A 82 8.17 -1.84 -14.84
C LEU A 82 9.15 -2.83 -15.49
N ASP A 83 9.87 -2.40 -16.52
CA ASP A 83 10.86 -3.22 -17.21
C ASP A 83 12.06 -3.55 -16.32
N GLU A 84 12.56 -2.59 -15.54
CA GLU A 84 13.63 -2.85 -14.59
C GLU A 84 13.21 -3.86 -13.50
N LEU A 85 11.98 -3.74 -12.99
CA LEU A 85 11.44 -4.71 -12.04
C LEU A 85 11.32 -6.11 -12.64
N ARG A 86 10.88 -6.23 -13.90
CA ARG A 86 10.87 -7.52 -14.62
C ARG A 86 12.28 -8.10 -14.75
N GLN A 87 13.26 -7.28 -15.10
CA GLN A 87 14.66 -7.71 -15.21
C GLN A 87 15.23 -8.20 -13.87
N ARG A 88 14.78 -7.62 -12.76
CA ARG A 88 15.13 -8.05 -11.40
C ARG A 88 14.38 -9.31 -10.94
N GLY A 89 13.50 -9.87 -11.77
CA GLY A 89 12.82 -11.15 -11.54
C GLY A 89 11.38 -11.03 -11.00
N HIS A 90 10.80 -9.83 -10.98
CA HIS A 90 9.41 -9.66 -10.53
C HIS A 90 8.40 -10.12 -11.61
N ASP A 91 7.40 -10.91 -11.20
CA ASP A 91 6.26 -11.32 -12.03
C ASP A 91 5.17 -10.23 -11.96
N LEU A 92 5.23 -9.27 -12.88
CA LEU A 92 4.34 -8.11 -12.87
C LEU A 92 3.01 -8.40 -13.58
N VAL A 93 1.90 -8.12 -12.90
CA VAL A 93 0.54 -8.31 -13.43
C VAL A 93 -0.21 -6.98 -13.40
N ALA A 94 -0.63 -6.47 -14.56
CA ALA A 94 -1.47 -5.28 -14.61
C ALA A 94 -2.85 -5.57 -14.01
N VAL A 95 -3.36 -4.66 -13.18
CA VAL A 95 -4.75 -4.69 -12.70
C VAL A 95 -5.61 -3.93 -13.71
N ALA A 96 -6.68 -4.56 -14.19
CA ALA A 96 -7.65 -3.96 -15.10
C ALA A 96 -8.52 -2.91 -14.39
#